data_AF-A0A960ZLY1-F1
#
_entry.id   AF-A0A960ZLY1-F1
#
_cell.length_a   1.000
_cell.length_b   1.000
_cell.length_c   1.000
_cell.angle_alpha   90.00
_cell.angle_beta   90.00
_cell.angle_gamma   90.00
#
_symmetry.space_group_name_H-M   'P 1'
#
loop_
_entity.id
_entity.type
_entity.pdbx_description
1 polymer ?
#
loop_
_entity_poly.entity_id
_entity_poly.type
_entity_poly.pdbx_seq_one_letter_code
_entity_poly.pdbx_strand_id
1 'polypeptide(L)'
;MSALRLRFFLIFGILLALSPAKSQEDEGRPQIPDELLEDEHLREEMGVNKFTTPSIRKIFEDLRKLRPLPYDELKRPIPEQPPQDRTKLALLMGVLLADGFFAVEAEQFYDLEPIGRSLLNHGKVLGSGTRISSHMKSLLEKGAVGQWDALKDELYQTQKDVEKEMVLIRDVDAANLISLGGWLRAVEIACASSLGPYDPAKAALLAKPEVVEYFVLNLETLEPRIQKNQLVARIRTRLLEMQAKVDLPKGQILSEEEVTELSAMVEELVNQISGGERLLKTTQNTGGAKPDKPAVRAPAATGGVISGEVPE
;
A
#
# COMPACT_ATOMS: atom_id res chain seq x y z
N MET A 1 -36.62 -48.37 17.63
CA MET A 1 -36.34 -48.23 16.17
C MET A 1 -35.11 -47.35 16.05
N SER A 2 -34.03 -47.98 15.60
CA SER A 2 -32.67 -47.46 15.51
C SER A 2 -32.40 -46.90 14.11
N ALA A 3 -31.35 -46.07 14.00
CA ALA A 3 -30.71 -45.44 12.83
C ALA A 3 -31.05 -43.94 12.68
N LEU A 4 -30.11 -43.00 12.59
CA LEU A 4 -28.68 -43.14 12.24
C LEU A 4 -27.87 -41.94 12.77
N ARG A 5 -26.95 -42.21 13.71
CA ARG A 5 -25.74 -41.42 13.92
C ARG A 5 -24.66 -41.95 12.97
N LEU A 6 -23.77 -41.04 12.51
CA LEU A 6 -22.35 -41.26 12.28
C LEU A 6 -21.89 -42.31 11.23
N ARG A 7 -21.37 -41.85 10.06
CA ARG A 7 -20.27 -42.48 9.28
C ARG A 7 -19.54 -41.38 8.49
N PHE A 8 -18.31 -40.98 8.83
CA PHE A 8 -17.00 -41.52 8.46
C PHE A 8 -16.59 -41.34 6.98
N PHE A 9 -15.56 -40.50 6.78
CA PHE A 9 -14.47 -40.49 5.80
C PHE A 9 -14.63 -41.28 4.48
N LEU A 10 -14.39 -40.59 3.35
CA LEU A 10 -13.54 -41.10 2.27
C LEU A 10 -13.14 -39.96 1.29
N ILE A 11 -11.88 -39.55 1.42
CA ILE A 11 -10.88 -39.36 0.35
C ILE A 11 -11.36 -38.63 -0.92
N PHE A 12 -10.86 -37.40 -1.10
CA PHE A 12 -10.34 -37.02 -2.41
C PHE A 12 -8.97 -36.37 -2.21
N GLY A 13 -7.96 -37.25 -2.15
CA GLY A 13 -6.64 -36.86 -2.57
C GLY A 13 -6.68 -36.65 -4.08
N ILE A 14 -6.48 -35.41 -4.51
CA ILE A 14 -5.81 -35.14 -5.77
C ILE A 14 -4.59 -34.29 -5.44
N LEU A 15 -3.49 -35.01 -5.23
CA LEU A 15 -2.18 -34.56 -5.63
C LEU A 15 -2.19 -34.62 -7.17
N LEU A 16 -2.27 -33.48 -7.85
CA LEU A 16 -1.90 -33.37 -9.26
C LEU A 16 -1.26 -32.01 -9.51
N ALA A 17 0.02 -32.11 -9.84
CA ALA A 17 0.79 -31.19 -10.66
C ALA A 17 0.94 -29.74 -10.14
N LEU A 18 2.04 -29.55 -9.42
CA LEU A 18 2.96 -28.46 -9.75
C LEU A 18 3.33 -28.59 -11.25
N SER A 19 2.51 -28.00 -12.10
CA SER A 19 2.84 -27.66 -13.47
C SER A 19 2.46 -26.19 -13.62
N PRO A 20 3.25 -25.38 -14.34
CA PRO A 20 2.82 -24.03 -14.65
C PRO A 20 1.52 -24.18 -15.43
N ALA A 21 0.40 -23.79 -14.81
CA ALA A 21 -0.87 -23.75 -15.48
C ALA A 21 -0.75 -22.69 -16.57
N LYS A 22 -0.35 -23.10 -17.78
CA LYS A 22 -0.69 -22.39 -19.00
C LYS A 22 -2.22 -22.38 -19.01
N SER A 23 -2.81 -21.26 -18.58
CA SER A 23 -4.23 -21.04 -18.68
C SER A 23 -4.63 -21.24 -20.15
N GLN A 24 -5.73 -21.97 -20.40
CA GLN A 24 -6.28 -22.22 -21.74
C GLN A 24 -6.66 -20.93 -22.51
N GLU A 25 -6.45 -19.75 -21.93
CA GLU A 25 -6.63 -18.43 -22.55
C GLU A 25 -5.37 -17.91 -23.27
N ASP A 26 -4.24 -18.64 -23.23
CA ASP A 26 -2.96 -18.26 -23.86
C ASP A 26 -2.91 -18.56 -25.38
N GLU A 27 -3.93 -19.23 -25.94
CA GLU A 27 -3.94 -19.68 -27.35
C GLU A 27 -4.30 -18.59 -28.39
N GLY A 28 -4.48 -17.33 -27.98
CA GLY A 28 -4.92 -16.26 -28.88
C GLY A 28 -4.15 -14.94 -28.81
N ARG A 29 -3.15 -14.79 -27.93
CA ARG A 29 -2.36 -13.56 -27.83
C ARG A 29 -1.04 -13.71 -28.58
N PRO A 30 -0.59 -12.69 -29.35
CA PRO A 30 0.73 -12.73 -29.96
C PRO A 30 1.79 -12.88 -28.86
N GLN A 31 2.43 -14.04 -28.80
CA GLN A 31 3.52 -14.31 -27.87
C GLN A 31 4.75 -13.56 -28.37
N ILE A 32 5.22 -12.58 -27.59
CA ILE A 32 6.51 -11.95 -27.84
C ILE A 32 7.59 -13.02 -27.55
N PRO A 33 8.51 -13.30 -28.49
CA PRO A 33 9.64 -14.21 -28.25
C PRO A 33 10.33 -13.91 -26.91
N ASP A 34 10.65 -14.95 -26.13
CA ASP A 34 11.29 -14.79 -24.82
C ASP A 34 12.60 -13.99 -24.91
N GLU A 35 13.35 -14.11 -26.02
CA GLU A 35 14.56 -13.34 -26.28
C GLU A 35 14.33 -11.81 -26.33
N LEU A 36 13.18 -11.38 -26.86
CA LEU A 36 12.80 -9.96 -26.87
C LEU A 36 12.35 -9.49 -25.48
N LEU A 37 11.76 -10.38 -24.68
CA LEU A 37 11.39 -10.09 -23.28
C LEU A 37 12.60 -9.98 -22.35
N GLU A 38 13.76 -10.51 -22.78
CA GLU A 38 15.05 -10.42 -22.10
C GLU A 38 15.90 -9.22 -22.57
N ASP A 39 15.53 -8.57 -23.68
CA ASP A 39 16.19 -7.36 -24.17
C ASP A 39 15.94 -6.18 -23.22
N GLU A 40 17.00 -5.67 -22.59
CA GLU A 40 16.92 -4.58 -21.61
C GLU A 40 16.34 -3.29 -22.21
N HIS A 41 16.70 -2.96 -23.45
CA HIS A 41 16.22 -1.76 -24.11
C HIS A 41 14.73 -1.85 -24.43
N LEU A 42 14.28 -2.99 -24.97
CA LEU A 42 12.86 -3.21 -25.22
C LEU A 42 12.06 -3.16 -23.92
N ARG A 43 12.56 -3.79 -22.85
CA ARG A 43 11.88 -3.74 -21.54
C ARG A 43 11.73 -2.32 -21.03
N GLU A 44 12.78 -1.50 -21.13
CA GLU A 44 12.72 -0.10 -20.73
C GLU A 44 11.72 0.70 -21.57
N GLU A 45 11.72 0.53 -22.90
CA GLU A 45 10.75 1.16 -23.80
C GLU A 45 9.30 0.78 -23.46
N MET A 46 9.11 -0.45 -22.97
CA MET A 46 7.82 -0.99 -22.58
C MET A 46 7.44 -0.65 -21.12
N GLY A 47 8.19 0.24 -20.48
CA GLY A 47 7.91 0.70 -19.11
C GLY A 47 8.26 -0.33 -18.03
N VAL A 48 9.15 -1.27 -18.31
CA VAL A 48 9.65 -2.27 -17.34
C VAL A 48 11.08 -1.91 -16.94
N ASN A 49 11.23 -1.36 -15.74
CA ASN A 49 12.54 -0.99 -15.17
C ASN A 49 12.48 -1.07 -13.64
N LYS A 50 13.59 -0.72 -12.97
CA LYS A 50 13.71 -0.81 -11.51
C LYS A 50 12.73 0.06 -10.71
N PHE A 51 12.14 1.10 -11.32
CA PHE A 51 11.20 2.02 -10.68
C PHE A 51 9.75 1.60 -10.92
N THR A 52 9.44 1.10 -12.12
CA THR A 52 8.09 0.68 -12.49
C THR A 52 7.77 -0.77 -12.13
N THR A 53 8.80 -1.62 -12.13
CA THR A 53 8.69 -3.02 -11.75
C THR A 53 9.78 -3.36 -10.73
N PRO A 54 9.77 -2.73 -9.55
CA PRO A 54 10.76 -3.01 -8.52
C PRO A 54 10.68 -4.49 -8.09
N SER A 55 11.82 -5.03 -7.66
CA SER A 55 11.87 -6.41 -7.17
C SER A 55 10.93 -6.60 -5.98
N ILE A 56 10.02 -7.57 -6.07
CA ILE A 56 9.10 -7.93 -4.98
C ILE A 56 9.89 -8.29 -3.71
N ARG A 57 11.03 -8.97 -3.83
CA ARG A 57 11.93 -9.26 -2.71
C ARG A 57 12.41 -7.99 -2.02
N LYS A 58 12.84 -7.00 -2.80
CA LYS A 58 13.29 -5.71 -2.28
C LYS A 58 12.15 -4.95 -1.60
N ILE A 59 10.91 -5.02 -2.11
CA ILE A 59 9.73 -4.42 -1.47
C ILE A 59 9.56 -4.98 -0.05
N PHE A 60 9.55 -6.30 0.11
CA PHE A 60 9.41 -6.92 1.44
C PHE A 60 10.62 -6.65 2.35
N GLU A 61 11.83 -6.62 1.80
CA GLU A 61 13.03 -6.24 2.56
C GLU A 61 12.95 -4.80 3.09
N ASP A 62 12.46 -3.86 2.28
CA ASP A 62 12.30 -2.46 2.68
C ASP A 62 11.15 -2.30 3.68
N LEU A 63 10.01 -2.95 3.49
CA LEU A 63 8.92 -2.94 4.49
C LEU A 63 9.36 -3.55 5.82
N ARG A 64 10.20 -4.60 5.81
CA ARG A 64 10.74 -5.19 7.05
C ARG A 64 11.61 -4.21 7.84
N LYS A 65 12.37 -3.34 7.17
CA LYS A 65 13.17 -2.28 7.83
C LYS A 65 12.30 -1.22 8.50
N LEU A 66 11.05 -1.08 8.06
CA LEU A 66 10.11 -0.10 8.59
C LEU A 66 9.35 -0.59 9.84
N ARG A 67 9.47 -1.88 10.20
CA ARG A 67 8.78 -2.45 11.38
C ARG A 67 9.10 -1.69 12.69
N PRO A 68 8.15 -1.60 13.64
CA PRO A 68 6.75 -2.02 13.54
C PRO A 68 5.97 -1.19 12.52
N LEU A 69 5.04 -1.84 11.83
CA LEU A 69 4.23 -1.23 10.77
C LEU A 69 2.92 -0.68 11.35
N PRO A 70 2.57 0.59 11.10
CA PRO A 70 1.34 1.23 11.62
C PRO A 70 0.13 0.85 10.74
N TYR A 71 -0.18 -0.45 10.67
CA TYR A 71 -1.16 -0.97 9.71
C TYR A 71 -2.57 -0.41 9.93
N ASP A 72 -3.07 -0.48 11.17
CA ASP A 72 -4.42 -0.02 11.50
C ASP A 72 -4.61 1.49 11.31
N GLU A 73 -3.58 2.29 11.59
CA GLU A 73 -3.60 3.75 11.38
C GLU A 73 -3.72 4.12 9.90
N LEU A 74 -3.14 3.30 9.03
CA LEU A 74 -3.07 3.54 7.60
C LEU A 74 -4.17 2.82 6.81
N LYS A 75 -5.11 2.14 7.46
CA LYS A 75 -6.25 1.50 6.78
C LYS A 75 -7.13 2.54 6.11
N ARG A 76 -7.62 2.20 4.92
CA ARG A 76 -8.49 3.02 4.08
C ARG A 76 -9.65 2.17 3.54
N PRO A 77 -10.81 2.76 3.27
CA PRO A 77 -11.89 2.07 2.59
C PRO A 77 -11.46 1.73 1.16
N ILE A 78 -11.70 0.48 0.74
CA ILE A 78 -11.46 0.05 -0.64
C ILE A 78 -12.66 0.49 -1.48
N PRO A 79 -12.46 1.21 -2.59
CA PRO A 79 -13.56 1.58 -3.48
C PRO A 79 -14.33 0.36 -3.99
N GLU A 80 -15.65 0.36 -3.84
CA GLU A 80 -16.50 -0.76 -4.29
C GLU A 80 -16.58 -0.86 -5.81
N GLN A 81 -16.41 0.27 -6.51
CA GLN A 81 -16.52 0.37 -7.96
C GLN A 81 -15.24 0.97 -8.56
N PRO A 82 -14.78 0.46 -9.72
CA PRO A 82 -13.68 1.06 -10.46
C PRO A 82 -13.99 2.52 -10.81
N PRO A 83 -13.02 3.45 -10.63
CA PRO A 83 -13.10 4.76 -11.25
C PRO A 83 -13.34 4.64 -12.76
N GLN A 84 -14.24 5.47 -13.30
CA GLN A 84 -14.47 5.56 -14.75
C GLN A 84 -13.27 6.19 -15.48
N ASP A 85 -12.55 7.08 -14.80
CA ASP A 85 -11.31 7.67 -15.30
C ASP A 85 -10.19 6.61 -15.25
N ARG A 86 -9.72 6.19 -16.44
CA ARG A 86 -8.63 5.20 -16.60
C ARG A 86 -7.35 5.66 -15.92
N THR A 87 -7.05 6.96 -15.91
CA THR A 87 -5.87 7.53 -15.24
C THR A 87 -5.94 7.32 -13.74
N LYS A 88 -7.09 7.66 -13.13
CA LYS A 88 -7.33 7.42 -11.70
C LYS A 88 -7.34 5.93 -11.37
N LEU A 89 -7.93 5.10 -12.23
CA LEU A 89 -7.95 3.65 -12.08
C LEU A 89 -6.53 3.05 -12.06
N ALA A 90 -5.64 3.50 -12.95
CA ALA A 90 -4.25 3.06 -12.97
C ALA A 90 -3.50 3.44 -11.66
N LEU A 91 -3.63 4.68 -11.21
CA LEU A 91 -3.06 5.13 -9.93
C LEU A 91 -3.61 4.31 -8.74
N LEU A 92 -4.93 4.07 -8.71
CA LEU A 92 -5.59 3.28 -7.67
C LEU A 92 -5.11 1.83 -7.64
N MET A 93 -4.90 1.21 -8.80
CA MET A 93 -4.32 -0.13 -8.89
C MET A 93 -2.96 -0.20 -8.22
N GLY A 94 -2.12 0.82 -8.42
CA GLY A 94 -0.84 0.96 -7.71
C GLY A 94 -1.00 0.97 -6.19
N VAL A 95 -1.90 1.81 -5.69
CA VAL A 95 -2.19 1.91 -4.25
C VAL A 95 -2.65 0.58 -3.68
N LEU A 96 -3.57 -0.12 -4.36
CA LEU A 96 -4.09 -1.43 -3.92
C LEU A 96 -3.01 -2.52 -3.93
N LEU A 97 -2.10 -2.51 -4.91
CA LEU A 97 -0.96 -3.43 -4.92
C LEU A 97 -0.04 -3.19 -3.72
N ALA A 98 0.25 -1.93 -3.41
CA ALA A 98 1.03 -1.57 -2.23
C ALA A 98 0.32 -1.95 -0.92
N ASP A 99 -1.00 -1.77 -0.82
CA ASP A 99 -1.79 -2.26 0.32
C ASP A 99 -1.75 -3.79 0.46
N GLY A 100 -1.72 -4.53 -0.65
CA GLY A 100 -1.53 -5.97 -0.65
C GLY A 100 -0.19 -6.39 -0.05
N PHE A 101 0.91 -5.77 -0.48
CA PHE A 101 2.24 -6.02 0.11
C PHE A 101 2.29 -5.61 1.59
N PHE A 102 1.66 -4.48 1.94
CA PHE A 102 1.58 -3.99 3.31
C PHE A 102 0.81 -4.97 4.22
N ALA A 103 -0.32 -5.51 3.74
CA ALA A 103 -1.12 -6.50 4.44
C ALA A 103 -0.37 -7.81 4.66
N VAL A 104 0.36 -8.30 3.64
CA VAL A 104 1.18 -9.51 3.77
C VAL A 104 2.31 -9.31 4.77
N GLU A 105 3.02 -8.18 4.72
CA GLU A 105 4.13 -7.92 5.64
C GLU A 105 3.66 -7.67 7.09
N ALA A 106 2.47 -7.08 7.26
CA ALA A 106 1.82 -6.88 8.55
C ALA A 106 1.00 -8.09 9.03
N GLU A 107 0.97 -9.19 8.26
CA GLU A 107 0.27 -10.44 8.58
C GLU A 107 -1.26 -10.31 8.75
N GLN A 108 -1.87 -9.47 7.90
CA GLN A 108 -3.26 -9.03 8.00
C GLN A 108 -4.17 -9.84 7.08
N PHE A 109 -4.44 -11.08 7.49
CA PHE A 109 -5.17 -12.06 6.67
C PHE A 109 -6.54 -11.56 6.19
N TYR A 110 -7.33 -10.96 7.09
CA TYR A 110 -8.71 -10.55 6.78
C TYR A 110 -8.82 -9.46 5.71
N ASP A 111 -7.74 -8.71 5.49
CA ASP A 111 -7.72 -7.62 4.52
C ASP A 111 -7.24 -8.10 3.12
N LEU A 112 -6.63 -9.29 3.02
CA LEU A 112 -6.14 -9.82 1.74
C LEU A 112 -7.25 -10.14 0.74
N GLU A 113 -8.35 -10.77 1.17
CA GLU A 113 -9.44 -11.12 0.25
C GLU A 113 -10.11 -9.87 -0.35
N PRO A 114 -10.51 -8.85 0.45
CA PRO A 114 -11.05 -7.60 -0.09
C PRO A 114 -10.11 -6.91 -1.08
N ILE A 115 -8.82 -6.79 -0.75
CA ILE A 115 -7.81 -6.19 -1.63
C ILE A 115 -7.71 -6.98 -2.95
N GLY A 116 -7.59 -8.30 -2.84
CA GLY A 116 -7.47 -9.20 -3.98
C GLY A 116 -8.67 -9.16 -4.93
N ARG A 117 -9.88 -9.14 -4.38
CA ARG A 117 -11.12 -8.96 -5.16
C ARG A 117 -11.14 -7.63 -5.91
N SER A 118 -10.74 -6.55 -5.25
CA SER A 118 -10.68 -5.21 -5.86
C SER A 118 -9.67 -5.17 -7.01
N LEU A 119 -8.46 -5.70 -6.81
CA LEU A 119 -7.42 -5.81 -7.84
C LEU A 119 -7.92 -6.60 -9.07
N LEU A 120 -8.61 -7.72 -8.85
CA LEU A 120 -9.17 -8.52 -9.95
C LEU A 120 -10.26 -7.76 -10.72
N ASN A 121 -11.14 -7.06 -10.01
CA ASN A 121 -12.22 -6.28 -10.63
C ASN A 121 -11.66 -5.12 -11.47
N HIS A 122 -10.74 -4.37 -10.89
CA HIS A 122 -10.10 -3.21 -11.54
C HIS A 122 -9.17 -3.62 -12.71
N GLY A 123 -8.43 -4.73 -12.58
CA GLY A 123 -7.58 -5.25 -13.66
C GLY A 123 -8.36 -5.65 -14.92
N LYS A 124 -9.59 -6.20 -14.75
CA LYS A 124 -10.48 -6.46 -15.90
C LYS A 124 -10.83 -5.19 -16.67
N VAL A 125 -11.06 -4.08 -15.98
CA VAL A 125 -11.38 -2.78 -16.61
C VAL A 125 -10.16 -2.18 -17.34
N LEU A 126 -8.94 -2.42 -16.84
CA LEU A 126 -7.71 -1.99 -17.51
C LEU A 126 -7.32 -2.86 -18.71
N GLY A 127 -7.91 -4.04 -18.86
CA GLY A 127 -7.60 -5.00 -19.93
C GLY A 127 -6.54 -6.05 -19.57
N SER A 128 -6.13 -6.15 -18.30
CA SER A 128 -5.12 -7.11 -17.80
C SER A 128 -5.71 -8.43 -17.28
N GLY A 129 -6.90 -8.81 -17.78
CA GLY A 129 -7.86 -9.66 -17.07
C GLY A 129 -7.61 -11.17 -16.92
N THR A 130 -6.44 -11.73 -17.24
CA THR A 130 -6.31 -13.20 -17.38
C THR A 130 -5.20 -13.89 -16.57
N ARG A 131 -4.34 -13.17 -15.83
CA ARG A 131 -3.24 -13.81 -15.03
C ARG A 131 -3.13 -13.37 -13.56
N ILE A 132 -3.88 -12.36 -13.13
CA ILE A 132 -3.95 -11.97 -11.70
C ILE A 132 -4.75 -12.99 -10.87
N SER A 133 -5.69 -13.71 -11.49
CA SER A 133 -6.63 -14.61 -10.80
C SER A 133 -6.01 -15.92 -10.30
N SER A 134 -4.99 -16.47 -10.98
CA SER A 134 -4.38 -17.76 -10.63
C SER A 134 -3.63 -17.73 -9.29
N HIS A 135 -2.94 -16.63 -8.98
CA HIS A 135 -2.14 -16.48 -7.76
C HIS A 135 -2.99 -16.12 -6.53
N MET A 136 -4.17 -15.51 -6.72
CA MET A 136 -5.05 -15.07 -5.62
C MET A 136 -5.54 -16.22 -4.75
N LYS A 137 -5.82 -17.39 -5.34
CA LYS A 137 -6.30 -18.55 -4.60
C LYS A 137 -5.22 -19.09 -3.64
N SER A 138 -4.01 -19.29 -4.14
CA SER A 138 -2.88 -19.75 -3.33
C SER A 138 -2.51 -18.74 -2.24
N LEU A 139 -2.59 -17.45 -2.57
CA LEU A 139 -2.40 -16.36 -1.60
C LEU A 139 -3.35 -16.49 -0.39
N LEU A 140 -4.64 -16.73 -0.65
CA LEU A 140 -5.65 -16.89 0.40
C LEU A 140 -5.47 -18.19 1.19
N GLU A 141 -5.12 -19.31 0.53
CA GLU A 141 -4.90 -20.60 1.20
C GLU A 141 -3.74 -20.52 2.21
N LYS A 142 -2.59 -19.97 1.79
CA LYS A 142 -1.40 -19.83 2.66
C LYS A 142 -1.59 -18.79 3.76
N GLY A 143 -2.25 -17.67 3.44
CA GLY A 143 -2.61 -16.66 4.44
C GLY A 143 -3.50 -17.24 5.54
N ALA A 144 -4.46 -18.10 5.20
CA ALA A 144 -5.42 -18.67 6.15
C ALA A 144 -4.76 -19.57 7.21
N VAL A 145 -3.64 -20.20 6.88
CA VAL A 145 -2.88 -21.07 7.79
C VAL A 145 -1.62 -20.39 8.37
N GLY A 146 -1.46 -19.08 8.17
CA GLY A 146 -0.36 -18.30 8.73
C GLY A 146 1.01 -18.59 8.12
N GLN A 147 1.06 -19.13 6.90
CA GLN A 147 2.32 -19.46 6.21
C GLN A 147 2.90 -18.24 5.47
N TRP A 148 3.18 -17.17 6.20
CA TRP A 148 3.58 -15.86 5.65
C TRP A 148 4.89 -15.88 4.86
N ASP A 149 5.90 -16.62 5.30
CA ASP A 149 7.16 -16.71 4.56
C ASP A 149 6.99 -17.48 3.25
N ALA A 150 6.23 -18.59 3.27
CA ALA A 150 5.90 -19.34 2.06
C ALA A 150 5.00 -18.56 1.09
N LEU A 151 4.22 -17.60 1.62
CA LEU A 151 3.43 -16.66 0.84
C LEU A 151 4.33 -15.64 0.13
N LYS A 152 5.30 -15.06 0.85
CA LYS A 152 6.29 -14.14 0.29
C LYS A 152 7.15 -14.83 -0.76
N ASP A 153 7.58 -16.06 -0.51
CA ASP A 153 8.35 -16.85 -1.48
C ASP A 153 7.58 -17.11 -2.77
N GLU A 154 6.28 -17.35 -2.69
CA GLU A 154 5.43 -17.48 -3.87
C GLU A 154 5.32 -16.16 -4.63
N LEU A 155 5.10 -15.05 -3.93
CA LEU A 155 5.09 -13.71 -4.52
C LEU A 155 6.44 -13.37 -5.19
N TYR A 156 7.57 -13.85 -4.67
CA TYR A 156 8.87 -13.68 -5.35
C TYR A 156 8.92 -14.40 -6.69
N GLN A 157 8.27 -15.56 -6.82
CA GLN A 157 8.25 -16.31 -8.08
C GLN A 157 7.40 -15.65 -9.16
N THR A 158 6.46 -14.77 -8.80
CA THR A 158 5.62 -14.07 -9.78
C THR A 158 6.32 -12.88 -10.45
N GLN A 159 7.54 -12.52 -10.05
CA GLN A 159 8.26 -11.35 -10.59
C GLN A 159 8.35 -11.39 -12.12
N LYS A 160 8.81 -12.52 -12.68
CA LYS A 160 8.95 -12.66 -14.13
C LYS A 160 7.62 -12.59 -14.85
N ASP A 161 6.57 -13.18 -14.27
CA ASP A 161 5.24 -13.14 -14.87
C ASP A 161 4.68 -11.70 -14.90
N VAL A 162 4.88 -10.92 -13.83
CA VAL A 162 4.49 -9.51 -13.79
C VAL A 162 5.21 -8.70 -14.87
N GLU A 163 6.53 -8.87 -15.01
CA GLU A 163 7.32 -8.17 -16.03
C GLU A 163 6.86 -8.53 -17.45
N LYS A 164 6.61 -9.82 -17.72
CA LYS A 164 6.09 -10.27 -19.02
C LYS A 164 4.72 -9.67 -19.32
N GLU A 165 3.82 -9.63 -18.34
CA GLU A 165 2.50 -9.02 -18.52
C GLU A 165 2.60 -7.52 -18.82
N MET A 166 3.51 -6.79 -18.16
CA MET A 166 3.71 -5.37 -18.45
C MET A 166 4.16 -5.13 -19.90
N VAL A 167 5.07 -5.95 -20.42
CA VAL A 167 5.48 -5.88 -21.83
C VAL A 167 4.32 -6.23 -22.79
N LEU A 168 3.47 -7.19 -22.43
CA LEU A 168 2.34 -7.63 -23.27
C LEU A 168 1.17 -6.64 -23.30
N ILE A 169 0.93 -5.91 -22.21
CA ILE A 169 -0.15 -4.91 -22.11
C ILE A 169 0.11 -3.73 -23.06
N ARG A 170 1.38 -3.38 -23.30
CA ARG A 170 1.81 -2.26 -24.17
C ARG A 170 1.18 -0.90 -23.80
N ASP A 171 0.87 -0.71 -22.52
CA ASP A 171 0.32 0.53 -21.98
C ASP A 171 1.34 1.12 -20.98
N VAL A 172 2.34 1.80 -21.54
CA VAL A 172 3.46 2.39 -20.79
C VAL A 172 2.97 3.49 -19.85
N ASP A 173 1.98 4.27 -20.27
CA ASP A 173 1.37 5.31 -19.45
C ASP A 173 0.65 4.70 -18.24
N ALA A 174 -0.14 3.63 -18.43
CA ALA A 174 -0.75 2.94 -17.30
C ALA A 174 0.29 2.28 -16.39
N ALA A 175 1.33 1.66 -16.94
CA ALA A 175 2.42 1.08 -16.14
C ALA A 175 3.09 2.13 -15.25
N ASN A 176 3.40 3.31 -15.80
CA ASN A 176 3.96 4.43 -15.05
C ASN A 176 3.02 4.93 -13.95
N LEU A 177 1.72 5.08 -14.25
CA LEU A 177 0.73 5.53 -13.29
C LEU A 177 0.48 4.50 -12.16
N ILE A 178 0.43 3.20 -12.48
CA ILE A 178 0.34 2.12 -11.48
C ILE A 178 1.56 2.19 -10.55
N SER A 179 2.75 2.30 -11.12
CA SER A 179 3.99 2.35 -10.36
C SER A 179 4.05 3.58 -9.45
N LEU A 180 3.63 4.74 -9.96
CA LEU A 180 3.54 5.99 -9.19
C LEU A 180 2.56 5.87 -8.04
N GLY A 181 1.37 5.30 -8.26
CA GLY A 181 0.38 5.06 -7.21
C GLY A 181 0.91 4.16 -6.09
N GLY A 182 1.60 3.07 -6.46
CA GLY A 182 2.23 2.16 -5.50
C GLY A 182 3.36 2.81 -4.73
N TRP A 183 4.20 3.61 -5.40
CA TRP A 183 5.29 4.34 -4.76
C TRP A 183 4.78 5.40 -3.78
N LEU A 184 3.76 6.20 -4.15
CA LEU A 184 3.14 7.15 -3.24
C LEU A 184 2.62 6.46 -1.98
N ARG A 185 1.94 5.33 -2.14
CA ARG A 185 1.48 4.54 -0.99
C ARG A 185 2.63 4.01 -0.13
N ALA A 186 3.72 3.55 -0.74
CA ALA A 186 4.91 3.11 -0.03
C ALA A 186 5.58 4.24 0.77
N VAL A 187 5.63 5.46 0.21
CA VAL A 187 6.15 6.65 0.93
C VAL A 187 5.25 6.99 2.13
N GLU A 188 3.93 6.91 1.98
CA GLU A 188 2.99 7.11 3.10
C GLU A 188 3.27 6.13 4.26
N ILE A 189 3.45 4.84 3.93
CA ILE A 189 3.77 3.79 4.91
C ILE A 189 5.11 4.09 5.59
N ALA A 190 6.13 4.47 4.82
CA ALA A 190 7.45 4.78 5.36
C ALA A 190 7.43 6.03 6.25
N CYS A 191 6.71 7.09 5.89
CA CYS A 191 6.52 8.28 6.70
C CYS A 191 5.89 7.92 8.05
N ALA A 192 4.73 7.25 8.04
CA ALA A 192 4.05 6.88 9.28
C ALA A 192 4.91 5.95 10.16
N SER A 193 5.58 4.98 9.56
CA SER A 193 6.47 4.05 10.27
C SER A 193 7.67 4.77 10.91
N SER A 194 8.08 5.90 10.34
CA SER A 194 9.18 6.73 10.82
C SER A 194 8.76 7.74 11.87
N LEU A 195 7.46 7.95 12.13
CA LEU A 195 6.92 8.96 13.06
C LEU A 195 6.35 8.37 14.36
N GLY A 196 6.26 7.04 14.49
CA GLY A 196 5.64 6.39 15.65
C GLY A 196 6.59 5.54 16.52
N PRO A 197 7.44 6.12 17.40
CA PRO A 197 7.90 7.52 17.47
C PRO A 197 8.92 7.84 16.35
N TYR A 198 9.43 9.07 16.29
CA TYR A 198 10.42 9.45 15.28
C TYR A 198 11.66 8.54 15.27
N ASP A 199 11.98 7.96 14.12
CA ASP A 199 13.13 7.06 13.92
C ASP A 199 14.02 7.53 12.76
N PRO A 200 15.22 8.08 13.06
CA PRO A 200 16.22 8.49 12.08
C PRO A 200 16.60 7.42 11.04
N ALA A 201 16.66 6.14 11.45
CA ALA A 201 17.08 5.06 10.57
C ALA A 201 16.01 4.73 9.54
N LYS A 202 14.73 4.86 9.91
CA LYS A 202 13.60 4.72 8.98
C LYS A 202 13.44 5.97 8.11
N ALA A 203 13.62 7.16 8.69
CA ALA A 203 13.59 8.42 7.94
C ALA A 203 14.65 8.48 6.84
N ALA A 204 15.84 7.88 7.06
CA ALA A 204 16.88 7.75 6.05
C ALA A 204 16.43 6.97 4.79
N LEU A 205 15.41 6.11 4.89
CA LEU A 205 14.88 5.35 3.75
C LEU A 205 13.98 6.19 2.82
N LEU A 206 13.55 7.38 3.25
CA LEU A 206 12.67 8.28 2.51
C LEU A 206 13.43 9.16 1.50
N ALA A 207 14.71 9.45 1.76
CA ALA A 207 15.54 10.31 0.92
C ALA A 207 15.97 9.58 -0.37
N LYS A 208 15.09 9.55 -1.37
CA LYS A 208 15.30 8.91 -2.68
C LYS A 208 15.01 9.89 -3.83
N PRO A 209 15.81 10.97 -3.99
CA PRO A 209 15.57 12.01 -5.00
C PRO A 209 15.49 11.46 -6.42
N GLU A 210 16.26 10.41 -6.74
CA GLU A 210 16.26 9.76 -8.05
C GLU A 210 14.93 9.11 -8.42
N VAL A 211 14.17 8.63 -7.42
CA VAL A 211 12.86 8.02 -7.67
C VAL A 211 11.82 9.11 -7.91
N VAL A 212 11.91 10.23 -7.18
CA VAL A 212 11.02 11.37 -7.40
C VAL A 212 11.27 11.99 -8.77
N GLU A 213 12.54 12.20 -9.12
CA GLU A 213 12.96 12.71 -10.42
C GLU A 213 12.45 11.84 -11.56
N TYR A 214 12.58 10.51 -11.45
CA TYR A 214 12.05 9.57 -12.42
C TYR A 214 10.55 9.77 -12.67
N PHE A 215 9.74 9.85 -11.61
CA PHE A 215 8.30 10.05 -11.76
C PHE A 215 7.95 11.44 -12.30
N VAL A 216 8.66 12.49 -11.88
CA VAL A 216 8.46 13.85 -12.43
C VAL A 216 8.69 13.85 -13.93
N LEU A 217 9.81 13.30 -14.41
CA LEU A 217 10.14 13.23 -15.84
C LEU A 217 9.11 12.39 -16.61
N ASN A 218 8.73 11.23 -16.09
CA ASN A 218 7.74 10.37 -16.76
C ASN A 218 6.36 11.02 -16.87
N LEU A 219 5.93 11.83 -15.90
CA LEU A 219 4.66 12.55 -16.01
C LEU A 219 4.66 13.57 -17.17
N GLU A 220 5.84 14.05 -17.59
CA GLU A 220 5.98 14.95 -18.74
C GLU A 220 5.95 14.22 -20.09
N THR A 221 6.17 12.90 -20.09
CA THR A 221 6.17 12.08 -21.31
C THR A 221 4.82 11.41 -21.59
N LEU A 222 3.87 11.44 -20.65
CA LEU A 222 2.54 10.84 -20.81
C LEU A 222 1.76 11.44 -21.99
N GLU A 223 0.73 10.75 -22.50
CA GLU A 223 -0.17 11.32 -23.51
C GLU A 223 -0.71 12.71 -23.07
N PRO A 224 -0.77 13.73 -23.97
CA PRO A 224 -1.22 15.08 -23.62
C PRO A 224 -2.59 15.17 -22.94
N ARG A 225 -3.48 14.19 -23.16
CA ARG A 225 -4.77 14.09 -22.48
C ARG A 225 -4.60 13.74 -21.00
N ILE A 226 -3.70 12.81 -20.69
CA ILE A 226 -3.38 12.39 -19.33
C ILE A 226 -2.65 13.52 -18.60
N GLN A 227 -1.73 14.23 -19.26
CA GLN A 227 -1.07 15.39 -18.66
C GLN A 227 -2.04 16.51 -18.25
N LYS A 228 -3.15 16.67 -18.99
CA LYS A 228 -4.21 17.64 -18.69
C LYS A 228 -5.19 17.17 -17.61
N ASN A 229 -5.10 15.93 -17.15
CA ASN A 229 -5.91 15.43 -16.05
C ASN A 229 -5.57 16.19 -14.77
N GLN A 230 -6.60 16.69 -14.07
CA GLN A 230 -6.41 17.53 -12.87
C GLN A 230 -5.66 16.81 -11.75
N LEU A 231 -5.92 15.50 -11.57
CA LEU A 231 -5.23 14.68 -10.58
C LEU A 231 -3.74 14.53 -10.94
N VAL A 232 -3.43 14.29 -12.22
CA VAL A 232 -2.03 14.17 -12.69
C VAL A 232 -1.28 15.49 -12.53
N ALA A 233 -1.91 16.60 -12.90
CA ALA A 233 -1.32 17.92 -12.70
C ALA A 233 -1.04 18.20 -11.21
N ARG A 234 -1.97 17.84 -10.33
CA ARG A 234 -1.81 17.96 -8.88
C ARG A 234 -0.67 17.08 -8.34
N ILE A 235 -0.60 15.83 -8.78
CA ILE A 235 0.47 14.90 -8.41
C ILE A 235 1.82 15.47 -8.87
N ARG A 236 1.95 15.94 -10.11
CA ARG A 236 3.20 16.53 -10.63
C ARG A 236 3.66 17.71 -9.78
N THR A 237 2.74 18.62 -9.43
CA THR A 237 3.07 19.76 -8.55
C THR A 237 3.60 19.29 -7.19
N ARG A 238 2.92 18.33 -6.55
CA ARG A 238 3.35 17.80 -5.25
C ARG A 238 4.67 17.02 -5.35
N LEU A 239 4.92 16.28 -6.44
CA LEU A 239 6.20 15.59 -6.65
C LEU A 239 7.37 16.57 -6.76
N LEU A 240 7.20 17.72 -7.42
CA LEU A 240 8.23 18.77 -7.47
C LEU A 240 8.55 19.34 -6.08
N GLU A 241 7.51 19.55 -5.26
CA GLU A 241 7.69 19.97 -3.85
C GLU A 241 8.39 18.89 -3.02
N MET A 242 8.01 17.62 -3.20
CA MET A 242 8.66 16.49 -2.55
C MET A 242 10.12 16.35 -2.97
N GLN A 243 10.44 16.53 -4.26
CA GLN A 243 11.80 16.44 -4.80
C GLN A 243 12.73 17.41 -4.09
N ALA A 244 12.29 18.67 -3.92
CA ALA A 244 13.05 19.69 -3.20
C ALA A 244 13.30 19.34 -1.72
N LYS A 245 12.42 18.56 -1.09
CA LYS A 245 12.58 18.13 0.30
C LYS A 245 13.51 16.92 0.46
N VAL A 246 13.48 15.99 -0.49
CA VAL A 246 14.29 14.76 -0.40
C VAL A 246 15.69 14.90 -1.01
N ASP A 247 15.96 16.01 -1.71
CA ASP A 247 17.30 16.37 -2.19
C ASP A 247 18.16 16.93 -1.05
N LEU A 248 18.61 16.02 -0.19
CA LEU A 248 19.41 16.33 0.99
C LEU A 248 20.91 16.26 0.69
N PRO A 249 21.73 17.11 1.34
CA PRO A 249 23.18 16.96 1.33
C PRO A 249 23.62 15.56 1.78
N LYS A 250 24.73 15.06 1.22
CA LYS A 250 25.24 13.72 1.54
C LYS A 250 25.36 13.49 3.04
N GLY A 251 24.71 12.42 3.52
CA GLY A 251 24.75 12.00 4.92
C GLY A 251 23.75 12.69 5.83
N GLN A 252 22.93 13.62 5.32
CA GLN A 252 21.79 14.16 6.05
C GLN A 252 20.55 13.27 5.89
N ILE A 253 19.64 13.40 6.85
CA ILE A 253 18.35 12.69 6.90
C ILE A 253 17.26 13.73 7.17
N LEU A 254 16.03 13.42 6.75
CA LEU A 254 14.87 14.25 7.04
C LEU A 254 14.64 14.28 8.56
N SER A 255 14.43 15.47 9.12
CA SER A 255 13.98 15.68 10.49
C SER A 255 12.52 15.23 10.69
N GLU A 256 12.08 15.10 11.95
CA GLU A 256 10.69 14.75 12.29
C GLU A 256 9.67 15.71 11.66
N GLU A 257 9.97 17.01 11.64
CA GLU A 257 9.14 18.04 11.01
C GLU A 257 9.05 17.84 9.50
N GLU A 258 10.19 17.62 8.82
CA GLU A 258 10.23 17.38 7.38
C GLU A 258 9.52 16.07 6.98
N VAL A 259 9.64 15.01 7.78
CA VAL A 259 8.90 13.76 7.57
C VAL A 259 7.40 13.97 7.77
N THR A 260 7.00 14.82 8.72
CA THR A 260 5.59 15.18 8.95
C THR A 260 5.01 15.95 7.76
N GLU A 261 5.74 16.91 7.22
CA GLU A 261 5.35 17.65 6.01
C GLU A 261 5.26 16.73 4.79
N LEU A 262 6.24 15.85 4.59
CA LEU A 262 6.23 14.84 3.53
C LEU A 262 5.02 13.90 3.67
N SER A 263 4.73 13.45 4.88
CA SER A 263 3.57 12.62 5.20
C SER A 263 2.27 13.30 4.80
N ALA A 264 2.11 14.59 5.11
CA ALA A 264 0.89 15.34 4.78
C ALA A 264 0.68 15.47 3.26
N MET A 265 1.75 15.74 2.50
CA MET A 265 1.69 15.82 1.04
C MET A 265 1.28 14.48 0.41
N VAL A 266 1.88 13.39 0.86
CA VAL A 266 1.60 12.06 0.30
C VAL A 266 0.22 11.56 0.73
N GLU A 267 -0.18 11.79 1.98
CA GLU A 267 -1.53 11.47 2.44
C GLU A 267 -2.61 12.17 1.61
N GLU A 268 -2.42 13.44 1.26
CA GLU A 268 -3.31 14.18 0.37
C GLU A 268 -3.45 13.48 -1.00
N LEU A 269 -2.33 13.10 -1.61
CA LEU A 269 -2.33 12.44 -2.92
C LEU A 269 -3.01 11.06 -2.85
N VAL A 270 -2.69 10.25 -1.85
CA VAL A 270 -3.30 8.93 -1.65
C VAL A 270 -4.80 9.06 -1.36
N ASN A 271 -5.24 10.07 -0.60
CA ASN A 271 -6.66 10.37 -0.38
C ASN A 271 -7.39 10.63 -1.71
N GLN A 272 -6.80 11.45 -2.59
CA GLN A 272 -7.40 11.81 -3.89
C GLN A 272 -7.48 10.61 -4.84
N ILE A 273 -6.42 9.80 -4.89
CA ILE A 273 -6.37 8.56 -5.69
C ILE A 273 -7.40 7.54 -5.20
N SER A 274 -7.42 7.30 -3.89
CA SER A 274 -8.30 6.29 -3.27
C SER A 274 -9.76 6.73 -3.20
N GLY A 275 -10.03 8.04 -3.22
CA GLY A 275 -11.39 8.57 -3.08
C GLY A 275 -11.94 8.47 -1.64
N GLY A 276 -11.08 8.30 -0.64
CA GLY A 276 -11.45 8.20 0.77
C GLY A 276 -10.29 8.50 1.71
N GLU A 277 -10.61 9.01 2.90
CA GLU A 277 -9.66 9.24 4.00
C GLU A 277 -9.36 7.93 4.76
N ARG A 278 -8.34 7.95 5.62
CA ARG A 278 -8.03 6.84 6.54
C ARG A 278 -9.21 6.55 7.47
N LEU A 279 -9.38 5.28 7.84
CA LEU A 279 -10.44 4.84 8.76
C LEU A 279 -10.25 5.40 10.18
N LEU A 280 -8.99 5.59 10.57
CA LEU A 280 -8.61 6.29 11.78
C LEU A 280 -8.00 7.64 11.39
N LYS A 281 -8.55 8.73 11.93
CA LYS A 281 -7.86 10.02 11.88
C LYS A 281 -6.83 10.02 13.00
N THR A 282 -5.54 10.02 12.65
CA THR A 282 -4.49 10.25 13.64
C THR A 282 -4.70 11.66 14.22
N THR A 283 -5.26 11.75 15.42
CA THR A 283 -5.18 12.98 16.21
C THR A 283 -3.74 13.10 16.68
N GLN A 284 -2.86 13.62 15.83
CA GLN A 284 -1.59 14.14 16.32
C GLN A 284 -1.94 15.33 17.22
N ASN A 285 -1.66 15.14 18.50
CA ASN A 285 -1.87 16.11 19.56
C ASN A 285 -0.99 17.33 19.29
N THR A 286 -1.54 18.33 18.59
CA THR A 286 -0.94 19.66 18.51
C THR A 286 -0.99 20.30 19.90
N GLY A 287 0.09 20.14 20.67
CA GLY A 287 0.42 21.03 21.78
C GLY A 287 -0.69 21.35 22.80
N GLY A 288 -1.51 20.37 23.19
CA GLY A 288 -2.52 20.55 24.23
C GLY A 288 -1.90 20.50 25.64
N ALA A 289 -1.94 21.62 26.35
CA ALA A 289 -1.45 21.78 27.71
C ALA A 289 -1.86 20.62 28.65
N LYS A 290 -0.92 20.24 29.52
CA LYS A 290 -1.12 19.30 30.64
C LYS A 290 -2.42 19.66 31.38
N PRO A 291 -3.32 18.69 31.69
CA PRO A 291 -4.52 19.01 32.43
C PRO A 291 -4.12 19.51 33.81
N ASP A 292 -4.52 20.74 34.13
CA ASP A 292 -4.39 21.28 35.48
C ASP A 292 -5.11 20.36 36.46
N LYS A 293 -4.37 19.90 37.47
CA LYS A 293 -4.97 19.23 38.62
C LYS A 293 -6.02 20.17 39.22
N PRO A 294 -7.25 19.71 39.51
CA PRO A 294 -8.20 20.53 40.24
C PRO A 294 -7.60 20.89 41.60
N ALA A 295 -7.44 22.20 41.85
CA ALA A 295 -7.05 22.71 43.15
C ALA A 295 -8.10 22.28 44.19
N VAL A 296 -7.68 21.45 45.14
CA VAL A 296 -8.45 21.13 46.33
C VAL A 296 -8.63 22.43 47.12
N ARG A 297 -9.81 23.05 47.02
CA ARG A 297 -10.22 24.12 47.92
C ARG A 297 -10.51 23.51 49.29
N ALA A 298 -9.67 23.84 50.28
CA ALA A 298 -9.98 23.64 51.68
C ALA A 298 -11.25 24.46 52.04
N PRO A 299 -12.21 23.90 52.81
CA PRO A 299 -13.39 24.64 53.19
C PRO A 299 -13.04 25.70 54.26
N ALA A 300 -13.55 26.91 54.04
CA ALA A 300 -13.43 28.03 54.96
C ALA A 300 -14.19 27.71 56.26
N ALA A 301 -13.50 27.92 57.39
CA ALA A 301 -14.11 27.92 58.71
C ALA A 301 -15.02 29.15 58.85
N THR A 302 -16.32 28.92 59.02
CA THR A 302 -17.23 29.90 59.61
C THR A 302 -17.88 29.26 60.82
N GLY A 303 -17.51 29.77 62.00
CA GLY A 303 -18.09 29.37 63.28
C GLY A 303 -19.56 29.76 63.37
N GLY A 304 -20.36 28.86 63.92
CA GLY A 304 -21.71 29.10 64.39
C GLY A 304 -21.86 28.43 65.75
N VAL A 305 -21.87 29.24 66.81
CA VAL A 305 -22.16 28.85 68.18
C VAL A 305 -23.66 28.51 68.27
N ILE A 306 -24.02 27.31 68.72
CA ILE A 306 -25.36 27.05 69.24
C ILE A 306 -25.22 26.25 70.55
N SER A 307 -25.64 26.93 71.61
CA SER A 307 -25.83 26.44 72.97
C SER A 307 -27.01 25.45 73.03
N GLY A 308 -26.91 24.39 73.84
CA GLY A 308 -28.04 23.50 74.12
C GLY A 308 -27.68 22.41 75.12
N GLU A 309 -28.24 22.54 76.31
CA GLU A 309 -28.00 21.74 77.52
C GLU A 309 -28.39 20.26 77.38
N VAL A 310 -27.71 19.42 78.16
CA VAL A 310 -28.07 18.03 78.45
C VAL A 310 -28.75 17.98 79.83
N PRO A 311 -29.91 17.35 79.98
CA PRO A 311 -30.31 16.76 81.24
C PRO A 311 -30.23 15.22 81.18
N GLU A 312 -29.94 14.64 82.34
CA GLU A 312 -29.72 13.23 82.66
C GLU A 312 -30.75 12.23 82.11
#